data_AF-A0A531JB02-F1
#
_entry.id   AF-A0A531JB02-F1
#
_cell.length_a   1.000
_cell.length_b   1.000
_cell.length_c   1.000
_cell.angle_alpha   90.00
_cell.angle_beta   90.00
_cell.angle_gamma   90.00
#
_symmetry.space_group_name_H-M   'P 1'
#
loop_
_entity.id
_entity.type
_entity.pdbx_description
1 polymer ?
#
loop_
_entity_poly.entity_id
_entity_poly.type
_entity_poly.pdbx_seq_one_letter_code
_entity_poly.pdbx_strand_id
1 'polypeptide(L)' 'TCEVRTGVCAVCYGRDLARGTPVNQGEAVGVIAAQSIGEPGTQLTMRTFHMGGTAQVVDSSFLEASYEGKV' A
#
# COMPACT_ATOMS: atom_id res chain seq x y z
N THR A 1 -4.05 -15.83 -11.60
CA THR A 1 -2.58 -15.57 -11.64
C THR A 1 -2.19 -15.26 -13.06
N CYS A 2 -1.18 -14.41 -13.29
CA CYS A 2 -0.77 -13.98 -14.64
C CYS A 2 0.01 -15.10 -15.36
N GLU A 3 -0.33 -15.41 -16.61
CA GLU A 3 0.32 -16.47 -17.42
C GLU A 3 1.38 -15.94 -18.40
N VAL A 4 1.57 -14.62 -18.45
CA VAL A 4 2.52 -13.98 -19.36
C VAL A 4 3.96 -14.35 -18.96
N ARG A 5 4.77 -14.77 -19.94
CA ARG A 5 6.17 -15.19 -19.72
C ARG A 5 7.10 -14.08 -19.24
N THR A 6 6.83 -12.83 -19.63
CA THR A 6 7.64 -11.66 -19.27
C THR A 6 6.73 -10.47 -19.08
N GLY A 7 6.78 -9.86 -17.89
CA GLY A 7 5.88 -8.77 -17.50
C GLY A 7 4.56 -9.26 -16.89
N VAL A 8 3.58 -8.36 -16.81
CA VAL A 8 2.26 -8.62 -16.22
C VAL A 8 1.17 -8.09 -17.15
N CYS A 9 0.09 -8.85 -17.28
CA CYS A 9 -1.05 -8.47 -18.11
C CYS A 9 -1.85 -7.30 -17.50
N ALA A 10 -2.44 -6.43 -18.33
CA ALA A 10 -3.22 -5.28 -17.84
C ALA A 10 -4.43 -5.71 -16.98
N VAL A 11 -5.05 -6.85 -17.29
CA VAL A 11 -6.16 -7.42 -16.49
C VAL A 11 -5.67 -7.89 -15.11
N CYS A 12 -4.45 -8.42 -15.07
CA CYS A 12 -3.83 -9.00 -13.88
C CYS A 12 -3.37 -7.91 -12.91
N TYR A 13 -2.85 -6.81 -13.44
CA TYR A 13 -2.46 -5.63 -12.66
C TYR A 13 -3.67 -4.75 -12.33
N GLY A 14 -4.57 -4.56 -13.30
CA GLY A 14 -5.80 -3.80 -13.15
C GLY A 14 -5.57 -2.29 -13.22
N ARG A 15 -5.68 -1.63 -12.07
CA ARG A 15 -5.72 -0.16 -11.95
C ARG A 15 -4.38 0.39 -11.48
N ASP A 16 -3.88 1.40 -12.17
CA ASP A 16 -2.78 2.23 -11.69
C ASP A 16 -3.28 3.07 -10.51
N LEU A 17 -2.69 2.87 -9.33
CA LEU A 17 -3.08 3.56 -8.10
C LEU A 17 -2.62 5.02 -8.06
N ALA A 18 -1.61 5.39 -8.84
CA ALA A 18 -1.14 6.77 -8.92
C ALA A 18 -2.07 7.64 -9.78
N ARG A 19 -2.61 7.07 -10.86
CA ARG A 19 -3.47 7.79 -11.81
C ARG A 19 -4.96 7.52 -11.61
N GLY A 20 -5.32 6.43 -10.96
CA GLY A 20 -6.69 6.03 -10.76
C GLY A 20 -7.40 5.51 -12.01
N THR A 21 -6.67 5.17 -13.06
CA THR A 21 -7.19 4.61 -14.32
C THR A 21 -6.66 3.18 -14.51
N PRO A 22 -7.21 2.37 -15.46
CA PRO A 22 -6.56 1.14 -15.88
C PRO A 22 -5.10 1.38 -16.27
N VAL A 23 -4.23 0.41 -16.00
CA VAL A 23 -2.80 0.54 -16.32
C VAL A 23 -2.57 0.63 -17.83
N ASN A 24 -1.66 1.52 -18.23
CA ASN A 24 -1.26 1.65 -19.63
C ASN A 24 -0.37 0.48 -20.04
N GLN A 25 -0.48 0.03 -21.29
CA GLN A 25 0.47 -0.95 -21.82
C GLN A 25 1.87 -0.32 -21.92
N GLY A 26 2.88 -1.06 -21.47
CA GLY A 26 4.26 -0.58 -21.41
C GLY A 26 4.64 0.12 -20.09
N GLU A 27 3.71 0.26 -19.14
CA GLU A 27 4.03 0.82 -17.82
C GLU A 27 5.02 -0.10 -17.07
N ALA A 28 6.07 0.50 -16.49
CA ALA A 28 7.11 -0.21 -15.75
C ALA A 28 6.66 -0.58 -14.32
N VAL A 29 5.62 -1.41 -14.20
CA VAL A 29 4.98 -1.78 -12.93
C VAL A 29 5.94 -2.40 -11.90
N GLY A 30 7.02 -3.04 -12.35
CA GLY A 30 8.05 -3.61 -11.46
C GLY A 30 8.86 -2.54 -10.73
N VAL A 31 9.22 -1.44 -11.41
CA VAL A 31 9.94 -0.31 -10.79
C VAL A 31 9.01 0.42 -9.82
N ILE A 32 7.74 0.62 -10.21
CA ILE A 32 6.72 1.25 -9.36
C ILE A 32 6.54 0.45 -8.07
N ALA A 33 6.45 -0.88 -8.17
CA ALA A 33 6.35 -1.76 -7.00
C ALA A 33 7.59 -1.66 -6.09
N ALA A 34 8.79 -1.67 -6.68
CA ALA A 34 10.02 -1.54 -5.91
C ALA A 34 10.10 -0.20 -5.14
N GLN A 35 9.77 0.91 -5.79
CA GLN A 35 9.78 2.24 -5.17
C GLN A 35 8.71 2.36 -4.06
N SER A 36 7.51 1.84 -4.31
CA SER A 36 6.37 1.88 -3.37
C SER A 36 6.65 1.16 -2.05
N ILE A 37 7.63 0.25 -2.03
CA ILE A 37 8.09 -0.42 -0.80
C ILE A 37 9.38 0.21 -0.28
N GLY A 38 10.35 0.44 -1.16
CA GLY A 38 11.69 0.87 -0.79
C GLY A 38 11.71 2.24 -0.12
N GLU A 39 11.10 3.25 -0.74
CA GLU A 39 11.14 4.62 -0.23
C GLU A 39 10.36 4.80 1.08
N PRO A 40 9.12 4.28 1.23
CA PRO A 40 8.46 4.29 2.52
C PRO A 40 9.24 3.49 3.57
N GLY A 41 9.86 2.36 3.20
CA GLY A 41 10.64 1.53 4.10
C GLY A 41 11.88 2.23 4.66
N THR A 42 12.67 2.87 3.81
CA THR A 42 13.82 3.67 4.26
C THR A 42 13.38 4.90 5.05
N GLN A 43 12.25 5.51 4.69
CA GLN A 43 11.68 6.61 5.46
C GLN A 43 11.21 6.16 6.86
N LEU A 44 10.57 5.00 6.95
CA LEU A 44 10.08 4.40 8.19
C LEU A 44 11.23 4.05 9.13
N THR A 45 12.29 3.40 8.63
CA THR A 45 13.45 3.08 9.48
C THR A 45 14.08 4.34 10.05
N MET A 46 14.31 5.36 9.23
CA MET A 46 14.80 6.66 9.69
C MET A 46 13.88 7.27 10.74
N ARG A 47 12.57 7.34 10.49
CA ARG A 47 11.60 7.89 11.46
C ARG A 47 11.57 7.13 12.78
N THR A 48 11.55 5.80 12.74
CA THR A 48 11.50 4.95 13.93
C THR A 48 12.78 5.07 14.76
N PHE A 49 13.96 5.10 14.13
CA PHE A 49 15.22 5.28 14.87
C PHE A 49 15.32 6.65 15.53
N HIS A 50 14.86 7.72 14.86
CA HIS A 50 14.90 9.07 15.43
C HIS A 50 13.88 9.28 16.55
N MET A 51 12.72 8.60 16.50
CA MET A 51 11.67 8.68 17.53
C MET A 51 11.77 7.61 18.64
N GLY A 52 12.68 6.63 18.50
CA GLY A 52 12.79 5.46 19.37
C GLY A 52 13.13 5.72 20.86
N GLY A 53 13.35 6.98 21.26
CA GLY A 53 13.55 7.36 22.67
C GLY A 53 12.25 7.59 23.46
N THR A 54 11.10 7.73 22.80
CA THR A 54 9.81 7.99 23.45
C THR A 54 8.76 7.02 22.91
N ALA A 55 8.50 5.93 23.62
CA ALA A 55 7.46 4.98 23.25
C ALA A 55 6.08 5.65 23.32
N GLN A 56 5.41 5.81 22.18
CA GLN A 56 3.99 6.16 22.12
C GLN A 56 3.19 4.89 21.81
N VAL A 57 2.46 4.40 22.81
CA VAL A 57 1.44 3.37 22.63
C VAL A 57 0.21 4.06 22.05
N VAL A 58 -0.09 3.78 20.79
CA VAL A 58 -1.36 4.20 20.18
C VAL A 58 -2.33 3.03 20.36
N ASP A 59 -3.19 3.12 21.38
CA ASP A 59 -4.26 2.15 21.60
C ASP A 59 -5.44 2.50 20.70
N SER A 60 -5.87 1.56 19.87
CA SER A 60 -7.09 1.66 19.07
C SER A 60 -7.73 0.28 18.95
N SER A 61 -9.01 0.04 19.20
CA SER A 61 -10.13 0.84 19.70
C SER A 61 -11.26 -0.17 19.87
N PHE A 62 -12.07 -0.03 20.92
CA PHE A 62 -13.44 -0.54 20.87
C PHE A 62 -14.23 0.30 19.85
N LEU A 63 -15.04 -0.36 19.02
CA LEU A 63 -15.94 0.31 18.07
C LEU A 63 -17.36 0.30 18.65
N GLU A 64 -17.84 1.46 19.11
CA GLU A 64 -19.26 1.63 19.46
C GLU A 64 -20.05 2.01 18.20
N ALA A 65 -21.12 1.27 17.94
CA ALA A 65 -22.01 1.54 16.81
C ALA A 65 -22.70 2.88 17.00
N SER A 66 -22.60 3.78 16.01
CA SER A 66 -23.20 5.11 16.08
C SER A 66 -24.72 5.13 15.91
N TYR A 67 -25.36 3.97 15.68
CA TYR A 67 -26.80 3.83 15.44
C TYR A 67 -27.33 2.55 16.08
N GLU A 68 -28.52 2.64 16.69
CA GLU A 68 -29.23 1.48 17.22
C GLU A 68 -29.75 0.60 16.07
N GLY A 69 -29.14 -0.59 15.92
CA GLY A 69 -29.64 -1.66 15.08
C GLY A 69 -30.12 -2.82 15.95
N LYS A 70 -31.23 -3.46 15.56
CA LYS A 70 -31.72 -4.68 16.21
C LYS A 70 -31.19 -5.90 15.45
N VAL A 71 -30.53 -6.80 16.18
CA VAL A 71 -30.03 -8.11 15.69
C VAL A 71 -31.15 -9.04 15.28
#